data_AF-A0A2W6TIL6-F1
#
_entry.id   AF-A0A2W6TIL6-F1
#
_cell.length_a   1.000
_cell.length_b   1.000
_cell.length_c   1.000
_cell.angle_alpha   90.00
_cell.angle_beta   90.00
_cell.angle_gamma   90.00
#
_symmetry.space_group_name_H-M   'P 1'
#
loop_
_entity.id
_entity.type
_entity.pdbx_description
1 polymer ?
#
loop_
_entity_poly.entity_id
_entity_poly.type
_entity_poly.pdbx_seq_one_letter_code
_entity_poly.pdbx_strand_id
1 'polypeptide(L)'
;MFKKLLPCILFTFLFQLSKAQNEFITVWKPNMSSVALVNPVLPVAGQNQIWFPGIGDNYTISWEEVGYPQHTGILNNVTSTDRVLIDFGTPLNPSLSDATFKVKASNGNGIFKQIKFANTNVTSSAILDFVTVQTSGSADKIVEIAQWGNIHWQSMNSAFTQCMYMQLTATDAPDLSGVQNVSMMFIMPITLQEIQAWQPGILQTFRISNICSDISVHLWAIH
;
A
#
# COMPACT_ATOMS: atom_id res chain seq x y z
N MET A 1 51.62 38.15 -11.16
CA MET A 1 50.64 37.94 -10.07
C MET A 1 49.36 37.35 -10.66
N PHE A 2 49.20 36.03 -10.67
CA PHE A 2 47.95 35.36 -11.07
C PHE A 2 47.26 34.86 -9.80
N LYS A 3 46.12 35.48 -9.44
CA LYS A 3 45.26 35.02 -8.34
C LYS A 3 44.47 33.81 -8.83
N LYS A 4 44.74 32.63 -8.27
CA LYS A 4 43.91 31.43 -8.46
C LYS A 4 42.56 31.64 -7.77
N LEU A 5 41.49 31.72 -8.54
CA LEU A 5 40.11 31.65 -8.05
C LEU A 5 39.77 30.17 -7.87
N LEU A 6 39.49 29.77 -6.62
CA LEU A 6 38.95 28.46 -6.26
C LEU A 6 37.47 28.41 -6.72
N PRO A 7 37.00 27.37 -7.43
CA PRO A 7 35.57 27.22 -7.67
C PRO A 7 34.93 26.69 -6.39
N CYS A 8 34.13 27.53 -5.72
CA CYS A 8 33.19 27.06 -4.71
C CYS A 8 32.19 26.12 -5.39
N ILE A 9 32.32 24.82 -5.12
CA ILE A 9 31.30 23.82 -5.46
C ILE A 9 30.10 24.15 -4.57
N LEU A 10 29.13 24.87 -5.13
CA LEU A 10 27.84 25.11 -4.51
C LEU A 10 27.09 23.78 -4.48
N PHE A 11 27.24 23.04 -3.39
CA PHE A 11 26.41 21.87 -3.10
C PHE A 11 25.01 22.40 -2.79
N THR A 12 24.20 22.60 -3.82
CA THR A 12 22.78 22.87 -3.66
C THR A 12 22.14 21.61 -3.09
N PHE A 13 22.09 21.51 -1.76
CA PHE A 13 21.17 20.63 -1.06
C PHE A 13 19.76 21.09 -1.45
N LEU A 14 19.24 20.53 -2.54
CA LEU A 14 17.84 20.57 -2.88
C LEU A 14 17.12 19.80 -1.77
N PHE A 15 16.71 20.52 -0.73
CA PHE A 15 15.60 20.08 0.11
C PHE A 15 14.38 20.03 -0.80
N GLN A 16 14.18 18.88 -1.44
CA GLN A 16 12.95 18.54 -2.13
C GLN A 16 11.87 18.51 -1.04
N LEU A 17 11.18 19.64 -0.86
CA LEU A 17 9.82 19.61 -0.32
C LEU A 17 9.00 18.84 -1.35
N SER A 18 9.01 17.51 -1.25
CA SER A 18 8.20 16.64 -2.09
C SER A 18 6.75 16.96 -1.79
N LYS A 19 6.13 17.79 -2.63
CA LYS A 19 4.67 17.81 -2.71
C LYS A 19 4.21 16.41 -3.14
N ALA A 20 3.08 15.97 -2.60
CA ALA A 20 2.39 14.77 -3.08
C ALA A 20 2.27 14.83 -4.61
N GLN A 21 2.75 13.81 -5.31
CA GLN A 21 2.53 13.68 -6.75
C GLN A 21 1.11 13.14 -6.99
N ASN A 22 0.67 13.04 -8.24
CA ASN A 22 -0.71 12.62 -8.52
C ASN A 22 -0.96 11.12 -8.27
N GLU A 23 0.10 10.33 -8.09
CA GLU A 23 0.01 8.88 -7.98
C GLU A 23 0.07 8.39 -6.55
N PHE A 24 -0.73 7.37 -6.24
CA PHE A 24 -0.53 6.50 -5.10
C PHE A 24 0.59 5.50 -5.42
N ILE A 25 1.63 5.44 -4.57
CA ILE A 25 2.84 4.65 -4.84
C ILE A 25 3.08 3.64 -3.73
N THR A 26 3.26 2.39 -4.13
CA THR A 26 3.55 1.26 -3.25
C THR A 26 4.72 0.43 -3.79
N VAL A 27 5.40 -0.31 -2.91
CA VAL A 27 6.43 -1.27 -3.30
C VAL A 27 5.98 -2.68 -2.96
N TRP A 28 6.16 -3.59 -3.92
CA TRP A 28 5.72 -4.98 -3.84
C TRP A 28 6.88 -5.94 -4.07
N LYS A 29 6.88 -7.07 -3.37
CA LYS A 29 7.86 -8.15 -3.46
C LYS A 29 7.14 -9.46 -3.86
N PRO A 30 6.92 -9.72 -5.17
CA PRO A 30 6.01 -10.77 -5.63
C PRO A 30 6.48 -12.20 -5.33
N ASN A 31 7.79 -12.40 -5.16
CA ASN A 31 8.45 -13.68 -4.92
C ASN A 31 8.89 -13.85 -3.47
N MET A 32 8.25 -13.15 -2.53
CA MET A 32 8.49 -13.37 -1.11
C MET A 32 8.05 -14.80 -0.74
N SER A 33 8.84 -15.47 0.09
CA SER A 33 8.40 -16.70 0.76
C SER A 33 7.19 -16.36 1.63
N SER A 34 5.99 -16.73 1.16
CA SER A 34 4.73 -16.32 1.79
C SER A 34 4.67 -16.78 3.25
N VAL A 35 4.26 -15.88 4.16
CA VAL A 35 3.74 -16.29 5.46
C VAL A 35 2.35 -16.86 5.28
N ALA A 36 1.94 -17.76 6.18
CA ALA A 36 0.55 -18.19 6.24
C ALA A 36 -0.37 -16.98 6.49
N LEU A 37 -1.05 -16.53 5.45
CA LEU A 37 -2.18 -15.60 5.56
C LEU A 37 -3.30 -16.26 6.36
N VAL A 38 -4.01 -15.49 7.19
CA VAL A 38 -5.10 -16.05 8.00
C VAL A 38 -6.26 -16.44 7.09
N ASN A 39 -6.64 -17.72 7.15
CA ASN A 39 -7.78 -18.27 6.41
C ASN A 39 -9.11 -17.69 6.92
N PRO A 40 -10.09 -17.44 6.03
CA PRO A 40 -10.05 -17.70 4.59
C PRO A 40 -9.25 -16.67 3.78
N VAL A 41 -8.50 -17.13 2.77
CA VAL A 41 -7.72 -16.27 1.87
C VAL A 41 -8.35 -16.28 0.48
N LEU A 42 -8.38 -15.11 -0.16
CA LEU A 42 -8.70 -14.96 -1.58
C LEU A 42 -7.59 -15.60 -2.44
N PRO A 43 -7.79 -15.81 -3.76
CA PRO A 43 -6.80 -16.49 -4.58
C PRO A 43 -5.38 -15.94 -4.39
N VAL A 44 -4.41 -16.84 -4.24
CA VAL A 44 -2.99 -16.48 -4.11
C VAL A 44 -2.43 -16.22 -5.50
N ALA A 45 -1.71 -15.11 -5.67
CA ALA A 45 -1.08 -14.77 -6.95
C ALA A 45 0.14 -15.67 -7.20
N GLY A 46 0.36 -16.04 -8.47
CA GLY A 46 1.48 -16.88 -8.88
C GLY A 46 2.86 -16.24 -8.73
N GLN A 47 3.88 -16.89 -9.27
CA GLN A 47 5.23 -16.37 -9.32
C GLN A 47 5.27 -15.07 -10.15
N ASN A 48 6.04 -14.07 -9.69
CA ASN A 48 6.12 -12.74 -10.29
C ASN A 48 4.77 -12.02 -10.42
N GLN A 49 3.74 -12.45 -9.69
CA GLN A 49 2.40 -11.89 -9.78
C GLN A 49 1.92 -11.35 -8.43
N ILE A 50 1.04 -10.35 -8.49
CA ILE A 50 0.26 -9.86 -7.36
C ILE A 50 -1.20 -9.67 -7.74
N TRP A 51 -2.08 -9.82 -6.76
CA TRP A 51 -3.42 -9.27 -6.82
C TRP A 51 -3.40 -7.83 -6.30
N PHE A 52 -3.28 -6.86 -7.21
CA PHE A 52 -3.35 -5.44 -6.86
C PHE A 52 -4.78 -5.09 -6.44
N PRO A 53 -5.00 -4.62 -5.20
CA PRO A 53 -6.33 -4.47 -4.60
C PRO A 53 -7.03 -3.16 -4.97
N GLY A 54 -6.75 -2.64 -6.17
CA GLY A 54 -7.27 -1.37 -6.65
C GLY A 54 -8.70 -1.47 -7.18
N ILE A 55 -9.52 -0.51 -6.77
CA ILE A 55 -10.92 -0.35 -7.20
C ILE A 55 -11.08 1.04 -7.81
N GLY A 56 -11.74 1.10 -8.97
CA GLY A 56 -11.87 2.33 -9.75
C GLY A 56 -12.41 2.07 -11.14
N ASP A 57 -12.60 3.15 -11.89
CA ASP A 57 -13.07 3.13 -13.27
C ASP A 57 -12.09 3.88 -14.15
N ASN A 58 -11.70 3.29 -15.28
CA ASN A 58 -10.75 3.85 -16.26
C ASN A 58 -9.46 4.45 -15.67
N TYR A 59 -8.98 3.92 -14.54
CA TYR A 59 -7.76 4.37 -13.89
C TYR A 59 -6.51 3.74 -14.53
N THR A 60 -5.33 4.22 -14.17
CA THR A 60 -4.07 3.72 -14.73
C THR A 60 -3.21 3.10 -13.64
N ILE A 61 -2.66 1.93 -13.93
CA ILE A 61 -1.63 1.28 -13.12
C ILE A 61 -0.35 1.23 -13.94
N SER A 62 0.77 1.63 -13.37
CA SER A 62 2.10 1.41 -13.97
C SER A 62 3.06 0.85 -12.94
N TRP A 63 4.13 0.21 -13.41
CA TRP A 63 5.17 -0.29 -12.53
C TRP A 63 6.55 -0.22 -13.18
N GLU A 64 7.55 -0.15 -12.31
CA GLU A 64 8.97 -0.30 -12.62
C GLU A 64 9.62 -1.25 -11.62
N GLU A 65 10.53 -2.11 -12.07
CA GLU A 65 11.37 -2.90 -11.17
C GLU A 65 12.42 -1.99 -10.52
N VAL A 66 12.54 -2.09 -9.18
CA VAL A 66 13.46 -1.25 -8.42
C VAL A 66 14.90 -1.62 -8.77
N GLY A 67 15.66 -0.63 -9.23
CA GLY A 67 17.05 -0.81 -9.70
C GLY A 67 17.17 -1.25 -11.17
N TYR A 68 16.05 -1.55 -11.84
CA TYR A 68 16.02 -2.02 -13.23
C TYR A 68 14.95 -1.25 -14.04
N PRO A 69 15.14 0.06 -14.31
CA PRO A 69 14.11 0.93 -14.88
C PRO A 69 13.69 0.58 -16.31
N GLN A 70 14.44 -0.26 -17.01
CA GLN A 70 14.04 -0.83 -18.30
C GLN A 70 12.93 -1.89 -18.18
N HIS A 71 12.74 -2.47 -16.99
CA HIS A 71 11.69 -3.44 -16.74
C HIS A 71 10.47 -2.73 -16.16
N THR A 72 9.49 -2.50 -17.03
CA THR A 72 8.31 -1.71 -16.72
C THR A 72 7.06 -2.33 -17.33
N GLY A 73 5.91 -1.87 -16.89
CA GLY A 73 4.67 -2.08 -17.61
C GLY A 73 3.61 -1.07 -17.23
N ILE A 74 2.53 -1.07 -18.01
CA ILE A 74 1.40 -0.16 -17.84
C ILE A 74 0.10 -0.87 -18.22
N LEU A 75 -0.92 -0.66 -17.39
CA LEU A 75 -2.31 -1.03 -17.64
C LEU A 75 -3.12 0.25 -17.70
N ASN A 76 -3.63 0.58 -18.89
CA ASN A 76 -4.47 1.75 -19.13
C ASN A 76 -5.95 1.38 -19.04
N ASN A 77 -6.79 2.36 -18.69
CA ASN A 77 -8.25 2.23 -18.64
C ASN A 77 -8.74 1.03 -17.79
N VAL A 78 -8.07 0.80 -16.67
CA VAL A 78 -8.40 -0.28 -15.74
C VAL A 78 -9.74 0.06 -15.09
N THR A 79 -10.66 -0.89 -15.10
CA THR A 79 -11.93 -0.82 -14.36
C THR A 79 -12.05 -2.08 -13.53
N SER A 80 -12.18 -1.91 -12.21
CA SER A 80 -12.15 -3.01 -11.24
C SER A 80 -13.07 -2.69 -10.06
N THR A 81 -13.84 -3.69 -9.63
CA THR A 81 -14.69 -3.65 -8.44
C THR A 81 -14.11 -4.45 -7.27
N ASP A 82 -12.94 -5.07 -7.44
CA ASP A 82 -12.30 -5.91 -6.41
C ASP A 82 -10.77 -5.83 -6.52
N ARG A 83 -10.18 -6.48 -7.52
CA ARG A 83 -8.73 -6.59 -7.68
C ARG A 83 -8.32 -6.75 -9.14
N VAL A 84 -7.05 -6.50 -9.42
CA VAL A 84 -6.43 -6.65 -10.73
C VAL A 84 -5.22 -7.56 -10.61
N LEU A 85 -5.10 -8.58 -11.45
CA LEU A 85 -3.88 -9.37 -11.54
C LEU A 85 -2.81 -8.54 -12.25
N ILE A 86 -1.68 -8.33 -11.60
CA ILE A 86 -0.49 -7.80 -12.26
C ILE A 86 0.51 -8.94 -12.39
N ASP A 87 0.93 -9.18 -13.63
CA ASP A 87 2.05 -10.06 -13.94
C ASP A 87 3.24 -9.19 -14.30
N PHE A 88 4.28 -9.25 -13.47
CA PHE A 88 5.49 -8.47 -13.67
C PHE A 88 6.41 -9.09 -14.72
N GLY A 89 6.15 -10.30 -15.22
CA GLY A 89 7.10 -11.04 -16.05
C GLY A 89 8.33 -11.50 -15.27
N THR A 90 9.36 -11.98 -15.96
CA THR A 90 10.60 -12.43 -15.32
C THR A 90 11.41 -11.22 -14.83
N PRO A 91 11.70 -11.11 -13.51
CA PRO A 91 12.54 -10.02 -12.99
C PRO A 91 13.93 -9.98 -13.62
N LEU A 92 14.49 -8.77 -13.76
CA LEU A 92 15.87 -8.57 -14.16
C LEU A 92 16.84 -8.62 -12.99
N ASN A 93 16.33 -8.50 -11.75
CA ASN A 93 17.12 -8.73 -10.55
C ASN A 93 17.68 -10.18 -10.53
N PRO A 94 19.01 -10.38 -10.46
CA PRO A 94 19.62 -11.70 -10.39
C PRO A 94 19.13 -12.54 -9.20
N SER A 95 18.76 -11.88 -8.10
CA SER A 95 18.10 -12.50 -6.95
C SER A 95 16.59 -12.40 -7.12
N LEU A 96 15.97 -13.37 -7.80
CA LEU A 96 14.53 -13.35 -8.11
C LEU A 96 13.62 -13.20 -6.88
N SER A 97 14.02 -13.76 -5.74
CA SER A 97 13.31 -13.63 -4.47
C SER A 97 13.37 -12.22 -3.90
N ASP A 98 14.35 -11.41 -4.30
CA ASP A 98 14.58 -10.04 -3.84
C ASP A 98 14.08 -8.97 -4.82
N ALA A 99 13.55 -9.39 -5.97
CA ALA A 99 12.93 -8.49 -6.92
C ALA A 99 11.77 -7.73 -6.26
N THR A 100 11.81 -6.40 -6.36
CA THR A 100 10.74 -5.51 -5.91
C THR A 100 10.28 -4.59 -7.02
N PHE A 101 9.01 -4.24 -6.98
CA PHE A 101 8.35 -3.46 -8.02
C PHE A 101 7.67 -2.27 -7.38
N LYS A 102 7.98 -1.07 -7.89
CA LYS A 102 7.27 0.15 -7.52
C LYS A 102 6.03 0.23 -8.39
N VAL A 103 4.86 0.04 -7.77
CA VAL A 103 3.55 0.11 -8.41
C VAL A 103 2.93 1.46 -8.14
N LYS A 104 2.48 2.13 -9.20
CA LYS A 104 1.86 3.45 -9.16
C LYS A 104 0.44 3.35 -9.70
N ALA A 105 -0.52 3.89 -8.94
CA ALA A 105 -1.91 4.03 -9.39
C ALA A 105 -2.27 5.52 -9.47
N SER A 106 -2.91 5.92 -10.57
CA SER A 106 -3.42 7.27 -10.77
C SER A 106 -4.82 7.24 -11.37
N ASN A 107 -5.53 8.37 -11.33
CA ASN A 107 -6.86 8.50 -11.93
C ASN A 107 -6.89 8.18 -13.43
N GLY A 108 -5.79 8.30 -14.16
CA GLY A 108 -5.78 8.05 -15.61
C GLY A 108 -6.86 8.86 -16.32
N ASN A 109 -7.73 8.18 -17.06
CA ASN A 109 -8.88 8.77 -17.76
C ASN A 109 -10.17 8.76 -16.93
N GLY A 110 -10.12 8.23 -15.71
CA GLY A 110 -11.26 8.11 -14.82
C GLY A 110 -10.88 8.40 -13.38
N ILE A 111 -11.10 7.43 -12.50
CA ILE A 111 -10.99 7.63 -11.07
C ILE A 111 -10.51 6.37 -10.36
N PHE A 112 -9.45 6.54 -9.58
CA PHE A 112 -8.97 5.54 -8.64
C PHE A 112 -9.55 5.85 -7.25
N LYS A 113 -10.27 4.90 -6.65
CA LYS A 113 -11.23 5.20 -5.57
C LYS A 113 -10.86 4.56 -4.23
N GLN A 114 -10.30 3.36 -4.27
CA GLN A 114 -10.11 2.53 -3.08
C GLN A 114 -9.02 1.48 -3.29
N ILE A 115 -8.35 1.16 -2.18
CA ILE A 115 -7.55 -0.04 -2.00
C ILE A 115 -8.29 -0.95 -1.01
N LYS A 116 -8.53 -2.22 -1.36
CA LYS A 116 -9.29 -3.15 -0.52
C LYS A 116 -8.61 -4.52 -0.45
N PHE A 117 -7.91 -4.78 0.65
CA PHE A 117 -7.17 -6.02 0.87
C PHE A 117 -8.01 -7.13 1.51
N ALA A 118 -9.23 -6.86 1.97
CA ALA A 118 -10.10 -7.90 2.50
C ALA A 118 -11.57 -7.67 2.19
N ASN A 119 -12.32 -8.77 2.07
CA ASN A 119 -13.76 -8.78 1.95
C ASN A 119 -14.38 -9.37 3.21
N THR A 120 -15.43 -8.74 3.73
CA THR A 120 -16.24 -9.29 4.79
C THR A 120 -17.48 -9.94 4.22
N ASN A 121 -17.69 -11.23 4.51
CA ASN A 121 -18.92 -11.92 4.20
C ASN A 121 -19.69 -12.19 5.49
N VAL A 122 -20.97 -11.87 5.48
CA VAL A 122 -21.90 -12.23 6.54
C VAL A 122 -22.70 -13.43 6.07
N THR A 123 -22.59 -14.54 6.79
CA THR A 123 -23.43 -15.71 6.59
C THR A 123 -24.49 -15.72 7.67
N SER A 124 -25.71 -15.34 7.31
CA SER A 124 -26.84 -15.31 8.24
C SER A 124 -27.46 -16.68 8.43
N SER A 125 -27.74 -17.03 9.68
CA SER A 125 -28.56 -18.19 10.08
C SER A 125 -29.80 -17.70 10.82
N ALA A 126 -30.76 -18.59 11.07
CA ALA A 126 -31.99 -18.27 11.79
C ALA A 126 -31.76 -17.76 13.23
N ILE A 127 -30.59 -18.05 13.81
CA ILE A 127 -30.26 -17.74 15.21
C ILE A 127 -29.07 -16.79 15.39
N LEU A 128 -28.13 -16.73 14.44
CA LEU A 128 -26.90 -15.92 14.54
C LEU A 128 -26.34 -15.59 13.14
N ASP A 129 -25.63 -14.46 13.06
CA ASP A 129 -24.82 -14.07 11.91
C ASP A 129 -23.35 -14.44 12.13
N PHE A 130 -22.72 -15.07 11.13
CA PHE A 130 -21.30 -15.37 11.14
C PHE A 130 -20.56 -14.42 10.18
N VAL A 131 -19.63 -13.63 10.72
CA VAL A 131 -18.79 -12.73 9.92
C VAL A 131 -17.46 -13.41 9.62
N THR A 132 -17.10 -13.48 8.34
CA THR A 132 -15.81 -13.99 7.88
C THR A 132 -15.06 -12.89 7.13
N VAL A 133 -13.78 -12.70 7.48
CA VAL A 133 -12.87 -11.79 6.77
C VAL A 133 -12.02 -12.62 5.82
N GLN A 134 -12.18 -12.40 4.53
CA GLN A 134 -11.38 -13.00 3.48
C GLN A 134 -10.29 -12.03 3.06
N THR A 135 -9.02 -12.40 3.25
CA THR A 135 -7.88 -11.51 2.94
C THR A 135 -7.26 -11.80 1.59
N SER A 136 -6.74 -10.76 0.93
CA SER A 136 -6.04 -10.86 -0.35
C SER A 136 -4.88 -11.83 -0.28
N GLY A 137 -4.79 -12.75 -1.24
CA GLY A 137 -3.64 -13.65 -1.42
C GLY A 137 -2.37 -12.96 -1.91
N SER A 138 -2.25 -11.64 -1.70
CA SER A 138 -1.05 -10.84 -1.91
C SER A 138 -0.84 -9.81 -0.80
N ALA A 139 -1.55 -9.92 0.33
CA ALA A 139 -1.39 -9.01 1.46
C ALA A 139 0.01 -9.08 2.09
N ASP A 140 0.67 -10.23 2.01
CA ASP A 140 2.07 -10.46 2.41
C ASP A 140 3.09 -9.93 1.38
N LYS A 141 2.65 -9.56 0.17
CA LYS A 141 3.55 -9.14 -0.92
C LYS A 141 3.78 -7.63 -0.97
N ILE A 142 2.96 -6.80 -0.30
CA ILE A 142 3.19 -5.35 -0.19
C ILE A 142 4.17 -5.08 0.95
N VAL A 143 5.22 -4.30 0.67
CA VAL A 143 6.30 -4.00 1.64
C VAL A 143 6.41 -2.51 1.97
N GLU A 144 5.79 -1.63 1.19
CA GLU A 144 5.88 -0.20 1.42
C GLU A 144 4.68 0.57 0.85
N ILE A 145 4.19 1.56 1.62
CA ILE A 145 3.46 2.72 1.09
C ILE A 145 4.45 3.89 1.04
N ALA A 146 4.88 4.23 -0.17
CA ALA A 146 5.90 5.25 -0.41
C ALA A 146 5.30 6.64 -0.65
N GLN A 147 4.04 6.71 -1.10
CA GLN A 147 3.35 7.98 -1.35
C GLN A 147 1.83 7.77 -1.40
N TRP A 148 1.06 8.67 -0.78
CA TRP A 148 -0.41 8.67 -0.89
C TRP A 148 -0.91 9.32 -2.19
N GLY A 149 -0.24 10.40 -2.59
CA GLY A 149 -0.57 11.20 -3.75
C GLY A 149 -1.84 12.04 -3.59
N ASN A 150 -2.24 12.71 -4.67
CA ASN A 150 -3.45 13.54 -4.73
C ASN A 150 -4.72 12.71 -5.04
N ILE A 151 -4.81 11.49 -4.51
CA ILE A 151 -5.98 10.63 -4.70
C ILE A 151 -7.08 11.04 -3.71
N HIS A 152 -8.25 11.41 -4.24
CA HIS A 152 -9.45 11.63 -3.46
C HIS A 152 -10.10 10.28 -3.14
N TRP A 153 -9.75 9.70 -2.00
CA TRP A 153 -10.22 8.38 -1.61
C TRP A 153 -11.73 8.40 -1.33
N GLN A 154 -12.45 7.39 -1.84
CA GLN A 154 -13.89 7.22 -1.57
C GLN A 154 -14.15 6.26 -0.41
N SER A 155 -13.23 5.32 -0.18
CA SER A 155 -13.26 4.42 0.96
C SER A 155 -11.86 3.93 1.31
N MET A 156 -11.62 3.73 2.60
CA MET A 156 -10.46 2.99 3.13
C MET A 156 -10.90 1.70 3.84
N ASN A 157 -12.14 1.25 3.60
CA ASN A 157 -12.66 0.03 4.18
C ASN A 157 -11.77 -1.15 3.78
N SER A 158 -11.24 -1.86 4.78
CA SER A 158 -10.32 -2.99 4.59
C SER A 158 -9.12 -2.68 3.69
N ALA A 159 -8.72 -1.41 3.57
CA ALA A 159 -7.40 -1.09 3.07
C ALA A 159 -6.36 -1.76 3.98
N PHE A 160 -5.20 -2.11 3.44
CA PHE A 160 -4.03 -2.69 4.14
C PHE A 160 -4.27 -3.79 5.21
N THR A 161 -5.40 -4.49 5.17
CA THR A 161 -5.70 -5.60 6.09
C THR A 161 -4.70 -6.74 5.88
N GLN A 162 -4.10 -7.21 6.98
CA GLN A 162 -3.04 -8.23 7.05
C GLN A 162 -1.77 -7.94 6.24
N CYS A 163 -1.50 -6.67 5.92
CA CYS A 163 -0.27 -6.25 5.25
C CYS A 163 0.91 -6.20 6.24
N MET A 164 1.34 -7.36 6.75
CA MET A 164 2.25 -7.48 7.89
C MET A 164 3.67 -6.95 7.65
N TYR A 165 4.13 -6.94 6.40
CA TYR A 165 5.49 -6.50 6.02
C TYR A 165 5.55 -5.07 5.52
N MET A 166 4.40 -4.41 5.43
CA MET A 166 4.29 -3.08 4.86
C MET A 166 4.79 -2.03 5.86
N GLN A 167 5.75 -1.23 5.41
CA GLN A 167 6.18 -0.02 6.09
C GLN A 167 5.48 1.21 5.48
N LEU A 168 5.29 2.26 6.29
CA LEU A 168 4.81 3.56 5.83
C LEU A 168 5.97 4.55 5.83
N THR A 169 6.50 4.84 4.65
CA THR A 169 7.60 5.80 4.43
C THR A 169 7.12 7.09 3.77
N ALA A 170 5.87 7.10 3.29
CA ALA A 170 5.21 8.27 2.73
C ALA A 170 5.29 9.47 3.68
N THR A 171 5.66 10.62 3.13
CA THR A 171 5.76 11.90 3.85
C THR A 171 4.54 12.79 3.62
N ASP A 172 3.74 12.47 2.60
CA ASP A 172 2.44 13.06 2.36
C ASP A 172 1.34 12.34 3.15
N ALA A 173 0.13 12.90 3.14
CA ALA A 173 -1.05 12.33 3.79
C ALA A 173 -2.16 12.07 2.76
N PRO A 174 -2.99 11.03 2.96
CA PRO A 174 -4.11 10.76 2.05
C PRO A 174 -5.20 11.83 2.20
N ASP A 175 -5.82 12.21 1.09
CA ASP A 175 -7.05 12.99 1.14
C ASP A 175 -8.25 12.08 1.47
N LEU A 176 -8.69 12.16 2.73
CA LEU A 176 -9.83 11.40 3.26
C LEU A 176 -11.12 12.22 3.33
N SER A 177 -11.16 13.43 2.77
CA SER A 177 -12.33 14.33 2.87
C SER A 177 -13.63 13.72 2.31
N GLY A 178 -13.52 12.78 1.36
CA GLY A 178 -14.63 12.02 0.80
C GLY A 178 -14.87 10.63 1.41
N VAL A 179 -14.04 10.20 2.37
CA VAL A 179 -14.10 8.84 2.94
C VAL A 179 -15.12 8.77 4.07
N GLN A 180 -16.12 7.90 3.90
CA GLN A 180 -17.12 7.64 4.94
C GLN A 180 -16.83 6.38 5.77
N ASN A 181 -15.93 5.51 5.28
CA ASN A 181 -15.65 4.23 5.91
C ASN A 181 -14.14 3.94 5.87
N VAL A 182 -13.55 3.92 7.06
CA VAL A 182 -12.14 3.54 7.32
C VAL A 182 -12.06 2.24 8.13
N SER A 183 -13.16 1.51 8.29
CA SER A 183 -13.21 0.29 9.09
C SER A 183 -12.23 -0.73 8.54
N MET A 184 -11.51 -1.39 9.45
CA MET A 184 -10.54 -2.46 9.12
C MET A 184 -9.31 -2.02 8.31
N MET A 185 -9.04 -0.72 8.16
CA MET A 185 -7.91 -0.19 7.36
C MET A 185 -6.51 -0.70 7.80
N PHE A 186 -6.32 -1.11 9.05
CA PHE A 186 -5.03 -1.63 9.52
C PHE A 186 -5.22 -2.80 10.50
N ILE A 187 -6.03 -3.79 10.14
CA ILE A 187 -6.11 -5.03 10.91
C ILE A 187 -4.87 -5.87 10.63
N MET A 188 -4.03 -6.07 11.64
CA MET A 188 -2.89 -6.99 11.59
C MET A 188 -3.14 -8.16 12.56
N PRO A 189 -2.70 -9.40 12.25
CA PRO A 189 -2.63 -10.43 13.26
C PRO A 189 -1.56 -10.01 14.28
N ILE A 190 -1.98 -9.79 15.53
CA ILE A 190 -1.04 -9.60 16.64
C ILE A 190 -0.33 -10.94 16.85
N THR A 191 0.89 -11.09 16.35
CA THR A 191 1.84 -12.00 16.98
C THR A 191 2.56 -11.21 18.07
N LEU A 192 2.33 -11.64 19.30
CA LEU A 192 2.75 -11.05 20.58
C LEU A 192 4.28 -10.87 20.76
N GLN A 193 5.09 -11.04 19.70
CA GLN A 193 6.55 -11.04 19.74
C GLN A 193 7.21 -9.80 19.14
N GLU A 194 6.49 -8.96 18.39
CA GLU A 194 7.11 -7.79 17.74
C GLU A 194 6.95 -6.47 18.51
N ILE A 195 6.32 -6.45 19.69
CA ILE A 195 6.23 -5.23 20.53
C ILE A 195 7.61 -4.80 21.10
N GLN A 196 8.65 -5.65 21.01
CA GLN A 196 10.00 -5.35 21.52
C GLN A 196 11.01 -4.87 20.46
N ALA A 197 10.64 -4.81 19.17
CA ALA A 197 11.52 -4.30 18.11
C ALA A 197 11.29 -2.80 17.75
N TRP A 198 10.24 -2.18 18.31
CA TRP A 198 9.91 -0.77 18.05
C TRP A 198 10.60 0.14 19.07
N GLN A 199 11.78 0.65 18.71
CA GLN A 199 12.48 1.61 19.56
C GLN A 199 11.66 2.90 19.79
N PRO A 200 11.85 3.62 20.91
CA PRO A 200 10.94 4.67 21.39
C PRO A 200 10.84 5.93 20.51
N GLY A 201 11.58 6.02 19.41
CA GLY A 201 11.67 7.22 18.56
C GLY A 201 10.61 7.33 17.47
N ILE A 202 9.96 6.24 17.05
CA ILE A 202 8.97 6.24 15.95
C ILE A 202 7.55 6.56 16.44
N LEU A 203 7.30 6.50 17.75
CA LEU A 203 5.98 6.73 18.35
C LEU A 203 5.55 8.21 18.40
N GLN A 204 6.31 9.16 17.85
CA GLN A 204 5.80 10.52 17.67
C GLN A 204 4.94 10.71 16.40
N THR A 205 4.94 9.75 15.46
CA THR A 205 4.19 9.90 14.19
C THR A 205 3.03 8.91 14.03
N PHE A 206 2.74 8.07 15.03
CA PHE A 206 1.40 7.50 15.24
C PHE A 206 0.57 8.34 16.22
N ARG A 207 0.83 9.66 16.24
CA ARG A 207 -0.21 10.60 16.59
C ARG A 207 -1.32 10.46 15.55
N ILE A 208 -2.35 9.69 15.92
CA ILE A 208 -3.72 9.78 15.39
C ILE A 208 -4.23 11.25 15.39
N SER A 209 -3.50 12.23 15.96
CA SER A 209 -3.89 13.64 15.98
C SER A 209 -3.97 14.31 14.60
N ASN A 210 -3.38 13.75 13.53
CA ASN A 210 -3.51 14.32 12.18
C ASN A 210 -4.41 13.51 11.25
N ILE A 211 -4.92 12.35 11.69
CA ILE A 211 -5.89 11.55 10.92
C ILE A 211 -7.30 11.65 11.53
N CYS A 212 -7.46 12.09 12.78
CA CYS A 212 -8.76 12.38 13.37
C CYS A 212 -8.69 13.34 14.56
N SER A 213 -9.14 14.59 14.37
CA SER A 213 -9.70 15.36 15.49
C SER A 213 -11.15 14.97 15.79
N ASP A 214 -11.81 14.14 14.97
CA ASP A 214 -13.28 13.94 15.06
C ASP A 214 -13.81 12.50 14.90
N ILE A 215 -12.99 11.45 14.77
CA ILE A 215 -13.52 10.07 14.78
C ILE A 215 -12.88 9.28 15.90
N SER A 216 -13.66 9.12 16.97
CA SER A 216 -13.36 8.23 18.07
C SER A 216 -13.26 6.80 17.53
N VAL A 217 -12.05 6.29 17.35
CA VAL A 217 -11.81 4.87 17.08
C VAL A 217 -12.12 4.11 18.37
N HIS A 218 -13.37 3.69 18.54
CA HIS A 218 -13.73 2.69 19.54
C HIS A 218 -13.21 1.33 19.06
N LEU A 219 -12.00 1.01 19.50
CA LEU A 219 -11.50 -0.37 19.55
C LEU A 219 -12.40 -1.15 20.52
N TRP A 220 -13.44 -1.79 20.01
CA TRP A 220 -14.07 -2.90 20.71
C TRP A 220 -13.15 -4.11 20.54
N ALA A 221 -12.26 -4.30 21.52
CA ALA A 221 -11.73 -5.62 21.79
C ALA A 221 -12.91 -6.52 22.16
N ILE A 222 -13.19 -7.52 21.33
CA ILE A 222 -14.14 -8.58 21.65
C ILE A 222 -13.43 -9.47 22.69
N HIS A 223 -13.99 -9.48 23.91
CA HIS A 223 -13.72 -10.30 25.11
C HIS A 223 -12.55 -11.29 25.08
#